data_AF-A0A920LIE7-F1
#
_entry.id   AF-A0A920LIE7-F1
#
_cell.length_a   1.000
_cell.length_b   1.000
_cell.length_c   1.000
_cell.angle_alpha   90.00
_cell.angle_beta   90.00
_cell.angle_gamma   90.00
#
_symmetry.space_group_name_H-M   'P 1'
#
loop_
_entity.id
_entity.type
_entity.pdbx_description
1 polymer ?
#
loop_
_entity_poly.entity_id
_entity_poly.type
_entity_poly.pdbx_seq_one_letter_code
_entity_poly.pdbx_strand_id
1 'polypeptide(L)'
;MSSYSDDDIQASREILSSWYNELPINFDRKLLVEASNNYFSIEWENKNNDITQAYFFPENKGLIKYSSKQDFYNLENSTKLVVERPIKYSNNAKNVIGVLEVQFANTKQTYQIDQSISYVDKIDIPETSNLSFMVAIILAFFGGIILNIMPCVFPVIALKVMSFVKSHLKNAWRHGLVFGLGVELSMLALLSLTFIFRNLGQAVGWGWQLQSSVVSTLLSLLFFSIAFILFFKVEIGTSFTRLGNLGSKSTGYLNSLLLGCLTVIVATPCTGPFMGAAIGWGLSQPFYVSSFIFLSLGLGVAFPTMFLSLIPSSLNLLPKPGAWMVKVGQVMAIPMLLTAIWLAWVVQRQSGFIGLGIY
;
A
#
# COMPACT_ATOMS: atom_id res chain seq x y z
N MET A 1 17.98 52.20 27.36
CA MET A 1 18.47 51.51 26.15
C MET A 1 19.60 50.61 26.60
N SER A 2 19.40 49.29 26.61
CA SER A 2 20.46 48.35 27.00
C SER A 2 21.58 48.44 25.96
N SER A 3 22.76 48.88 26.37
CA SER A 3 23.96 48.79 25.55
C SER A 3 24.33 47.30 25.47
N TYR A 4 24.21 46.72 24.28
CA TYR A 4 24.72 45.38 24.02
C TYR A 4 26.23 45.34 24.29
N SER A 5 26.72 44.26 24.89
CA SER A 5 28.15 44.08 25.13
C SER A 5 28.87 43.77 23.81
N ASP A 6 30.18 44.06 23.72
CA ASP A 6 30.97 43.74 22.52
C ASP A 6 30.94 42.23 22.20
N ASP A 7 30.83 41.37 23.22
CA ASP A 7 30.68 39.92 23.07
C ASP A 7 29.34 39.55 22.40
N ASP A 8 28.24 40.22 22.74
CA ASP A 8 26.93 40.01 22.09
C ASP A 8 26.96 40.40 20.60
N ILE A 9 27.71 41.46 20.27
CA ILE A 9 27.89 41.92 18.89
C ILE A 9 28.74 40.92 18.10
N GLN A 10 29.76 40.33 18.71
CA GLN A 10 30.60 39.33 18.04
C GLN A 10 29.86 38.01 17.82
N ALA A 11 29.13 37.51 18.84
CA ALA A 11 28.31 36.31 18.71
C ALA A 11 27.22 36.48 17.64
N SER A 12 26.56 37.64 17.60
CA SER A 12 25.55 37.92 16.56
C SER A 12 26.16 38.01 15.16
N ARG A 13 27.38 38.54 14.99
CA ARG A 13 28.09 38.52 13.70
C ARG A 13 28.44 37.11 13.26
N GLU A 14 28.91 36.25 14.16
CA GLU A 14 29.20 34.85 13.84
C GLU A 14 27.94 34.11 13.38
N ILE A 15 26.83 34.27 14.11
CA ILE A 15 25.52 33.71 13.74
C ILE A 15 25.06 34.26 12.38
N LEU A 16 25.12 35.57 12.16
CA LEU A 16 24.72 36.16 10.88
C LEU A 16 25.60 35.66 9.73
N SER A 17 26.91 35.48 9.97
CA SER A 17 27.83 34.98 8.96
C SER A 17 27.57 33.51 8.59
N SER A 18 27.15 32.68 9.56
CA SER A 18 26.79 31.29 9.27
C SER A 18 25.53 31.22 8.41
N TRP A 19 24.50 32.01 8.72
CA TRP A 19 23.28 32.11 7.92
C TRP A 19 23.54 32.71 6.53
N TYR A 20 24.43 33.69 6.43
CA TYR A 20 24.77 34.30 5.14
C TYR A 20 25.43 33.30 4.18
N ASN A 21 26.22 32.36 4.71
CA ASN A 21 26.83 31.28 3.94
C ASN A 21 25.82 30.19 3.51
N GLU A 22 24.64 30.12 4.12
CA GLU A 22 23.55 29.21 3.75
C GLU A 22 22.57 29.82 2.73
N LEU A 23 22.74 31.11 2.38
CA LEU A 23 21.86 31.77 1.41
C LEU A 23 21.96 31.12 0.03
N PRO A 24 20.84 31.04 -0.73
CA PRO A 24 20.83 30.47 -2.06
C PRO A 24 21.79 31.21 -2.98
N ILE A 25 22.66 30.46 -3.64
CA ILE A 25 23.60 31.01 -4.62
C ILE A 25 22.90 31.03 -5.98
N ASN A 26 23.21 32.00 -6.84
CA ASN A 26 22.70 32.00 -8.21
C ASN A 26 23.18 30.75 -8.97
N PHE A 27 22.27 30.14 -9.72
CA PHE A 27 22.58 28.95 -10.50
C PHE A 27 23.33 29.31 -11.79
N ASP A 28 24.66 29.16 -11.79
CA ASP A 28 25.54 29.55 -12.89
C ASP A 28 25.62 28.54 -14.06
N ARG A 29 24.87 27.44 -13.99
CA ARG A 29 24.86 26.40 -15.04
C ARG A 29 23.66 26.54 -15.96
N LYS A 30 23.79 26.03 -17.19
CA LYS A 30 22.64 25.92 -18.10
C LYS A 30 21.57 25.04 -17.46
N LEU A 31 20.44 25.68 -17.18
CA LEU A 31 19.25 25.04 -16.63
C LEU A 31 18.18 25.09 -17.73
N LEU A 32 17.50 23.97 -17.92
CA LEU A 32 16.43 23.78 -18.90
C LEU A 32 15.16 23.54 -18.11
N VAL A 33 14.27 24.53 -18.13
CA VAL A 33 12.96 24.44 -17.48
C VAL A 33 11.91 24.13 -18.54
N GLU A 34 11.30 22.96 -18.42
CA GLU A 34 10.23 22.52 -19.31
C GLU A 34 8.93 22.29 -18.53
N ALA A 35 7.81 22.61 -19.15
CA ALA A 35 6.51 22.32 -18.57
C ALA A 35 5.53 21.79 -19.63
N SER A 36 4.89 20.68 -19.31
CA SER A 36 3.79 20.09 -20.06
C SER A 36 2.48 20.28 -19.28
N ASN A 37 1.37 19.79 -19.81
CA ASN A 37 0.06 19.80 -19.15
C ASN A 37 0.07 19.01 -17.83
N ASN A 38 0.82 17.90 -17.78
CA ASN A 38 0.80 16.97 -16.64
C ASN A 38 2.08 17.01 -15.79
N TYR A 39 3.20 17.48 -16.36
CA TYR A 39 4.51 17.40 -15.73
C TYR A 39 5.27 18.71 -15.84
N PHE A 40 6.11 18.96 -14.86
CA PHE A 40 7.09 20.03 -14.81
C PHE A 40 8.46 19.38 -14.66
N SER A 41 9.45 19.79 -15.45
CA SER A 41 10.81 19.29 -15.33
C SER A 41 11.85 20.38 -15.31
N ILE A 42 12.84 20.19 -14.44
CA ILE A 42 14.05 20.99 -14.40
C ILE A 42 15.21 20.06 -14.71
N GLU A 43 15.96 20.38 -15.76
CA GLU A 43 17.16 19.67 -16.15
C GLU A 43 18.36 20.61 -16.06
N TRP A 44 19.45 20.15 -15.44
CA TRP A 44 20.68 20.92 -15.35
C TRP A 44 21.88 20.06 -15.67
N GLU A 45 22.92 20.69 -16.21
CA GLU A 45 24.17 19.99 -16.52
C GLU A 45 24.89 19.57 -15.22
N ASN A 46 25.20 18.28 -15.14
CA ASN A 46 25.92 17.72 -14.01
C ASN A 46 27.08 16.84 -14.49
N LYS A 47 28.31 17.27 -14.20
CA LYS A 47 29.54 16.56 -14.58
C LYS A 47 29.99 15.53 -13.55
N ASN A 48 29.48 15.59 -12.32
CA ASN A 48 29.85 14.68 -11.23
C ASN A 48 28.57 14.03 -10.67
N ASN A 49 28.44 12.71 -10.79
CA ASN A 49 27.27 11.92 -10.35
C ASN A 49 27.11 11.80 -8.82
N ASP A 50 27.56 12.79 -8.05
CA ASP A 50 27.60 12.76 -6.59
C ASP A 50 26.29 13.27 -5.94
N ILE A 51 25.27 13.59 -6.74
CA ILE A 51 23.98 14.07 -6.27
C ILE A 51 23.13 12.88 -5.81
N THR A 52 22.76 12.92 -4.54
CA THR A 52 21.93 11.87 -3.90
C THR A 52 20.45 12.19 -3.99
N GLN A 53 20.07 13.45 -3.79
CA GLN A 53 18.70 13.94 -3.82
C GLN A 53 18.66 15.39 -4.27
N ALA A 54 17.56 15.80 -4.90
CA ALA A 54 17.28 17.19 -5.17
C ALA A 54 15.79 17.48 -4.94
N TYR A 55 15.49 18.66 -4.42
CA TYR A 55 14.15 19.15 -4.15
C TYR A 55 13.98 20.56 -4.67
N PHE A 56 12.88 20.80 -5.37
CA PHE A 56 12.53 22.10 -5.89
C PHE A 56 11.33 22.70 -5.14
N PHE A 57 11.50 23.93 -4.68
CA PHE A 57 10.51 24.72 -3.96
C PHE A 57 10.10 25.95 -4.79
N PRO A 58 8.99 25.88 -5.54
CA PRO A 58 8.52 27.01 -6.33
C PRO A 58 7.85 28.07 -5.47
N GLU A 59 8.14 29.33 -5.78
CA GLU A 59 7.39 30.49 -5.29
C GLU A 59 6.04 30.61 -6.00
N ASN A 60 6.01 30.28 -7.30
CA ASN A 60 4.80 30.31 -8.12
C ASN A 60 3.77 29.30 -7.62
N LYS A 61 2.67 29.80 -7.04
CA LYS A 61 1.54 28.97 -6.60
C LYS A 61 0.95 28.19 -7.78
N GLY A 62 0.80 26.88 -7.60
CA GLY A 62 0.14 26.00 -8.56
C GLY A 62 1.01 25.53 -9.72
N LEU A 63 2.32 25.83 -9.72
CA LEU A 63 3.24 25.31 -10.74
C LEU A 63 3.40 23.79 -10.66
N ILE A 64 3.55 23.26 -9.44
CA ILE A 64 3.70 21.83 -9.15
C ILE A 64 2.64 21.37 -8.14
N LYS A 65 2.38 20.06 -8.11
CA LYS A 65 1.54 19.43 -7.10
C LYS A 65 2.41 19.10 -5.89
N TYR A 66 2.30 19.88 -4.82
CA TYR A 66 3.13 19.74 -3.61
C TYR A 66 3.07 18.36 -2.94
N SER A 67 1.98 17.62 -3.11
CA SER A 67 1.83 16.25 -2.59
C SER A 67 2.41 15.17 -3.50
N SER A 68 2.84 15.52 -4.72
CA SER A 68 3.48 14.56 -5.62
C SER A 68 4.95 14.39 -5.26
N LYS A 69 5.45 13.17 -5.47
CA LYS A 69 6.87 12.89 -5.32
C LYS A 69 7.64 13.65 -6.42
N GLN A 70 8.75 14.25 -6.05
CA GLN A 70 9.69 14.82 -7.02
C GLN A 70 10.65 13.72 -7.43
N ASP A 71 10.49 13.20 -8.65
CA ASP A 71 11.30 12.09 -9.15
C ASP A 71 12.59 12.64 -9.75
N PHE A 72 13.70 12.12 -9.25
CA PHE A 72 15.04 12.57 -9.55
C PHE A 72 15.76 11.53 -10.39
N TYR A 73 16.36 11.99 -11.50
CA TYR A 73 17.02 11.14 -12.48
C TYR A 73 18.42 11.69 -12.78
N ASN A 74 19.45 10.88 -12.52
CA ASN A 74 20.82 11.16 -12.97
C ASN A 74 21.01 10.55 -14.36
N LEU A 75 21.19 11.39 -15.37
CA LEU A 75 21.61 11.02 -16.74
C LEU A 75 23.15 11.12 -16.82
N GLU A 76 23.74 10.65 -17.92
CA GLU A 76 25.21 10.60 -18.06
C GLU A 76 25.89 11.98 -17.96
N ASN A 77 25.23 13.06 -18.41
CA ASN A 77 25.76 14.44 -18.42
C ASN A 77 24.83 15.49 -17.79
N SER A 78 23.63 15.10 -17.40
CA SER A 78 22.62 16.01 -16.87
C SER A 78 21.84 15.34 -15.74
N THR A 79 21.25 16.15 -14.90
CA THR A 79 20.35 15.69 -13.86
C THR A 79 18.99 16.29 -14.12
N LYS A 80 17.95 15.45 -14.13
CA LYS A 80 16.58 15.83 -14.43
C LYS A 80 15.68 15.55 -13.22
N LEU A 81 14.96 16.56 -12.80
CA LEU A 81 13.93 16.49 -11.76
C LEU A 81 12.57 16.65 -12.42
N VAL A 82 11.66 15.71 -12.19
CA VAL A 82 10.31 15.68 -12.77
C VAL A 82 9.27 15.69 -11.66
N VAL A 83 8.26 16.55 -11.78
CA VAL A 83 7.18 16.70 -10.79
C VAL A 83 5.83 16.76 -11.51
N GLU A 84 4.79 16.17 -10.91
CA GLU A 84 3.42 16.29 -11.44
C GLU A 84 2.90 17.73 -11.29
N ARG A 85 2.11 18.18 -12.27
CA ARG A 85 1.41 19.45 -12.24
C ARG A 85 -0.10 19.26 -11.97
N PRO A 86 -0.73 20.16 -11.21
CA PRO A 86 -2.17 20.12 -11.02
C PRO A 86 -2.91 20.55 -12.29
N ILE A 87 -3.82 19.70 -12.78
CA ILE A 87 -4.65 19.92 -13.98
C ILE A 87 -5.42 21.26 -13.93
N LYS A 88 -5.73 21.74 -12.71
CA LYS A 88 -6.57 22.92 -12.45
C LYS A 88 -5.82 24.26 -12.51
N TYR A 89 -4.49 24.26 -12.58
CA TYR A 89 -3.65 25.47 -12.61
C TYR A 89 -2.68 25.48 -13.81
N SER A 90 -3.17 25.12 -15.01
CA SER A 90 -2.45 25.37 -16.28
C SER A 90 -2.48 26.85 -16.67
N ASN A 91 -2.23 27.74 -15.72
CA ASN A 91 -1.99 29.14 -16.01
C ASN A 91 -0.51 29.28 -16.37
N ASN A 92 -0.25 29.80 -17.57
CA ASN A 92 1.07 29.85 -18.19
C ASN A 92 1.97 30.88 -17.49
N ALA A 93 2.55 30.50 -16.34
CA ALA A 93 3.66 31.23 -15.76
C ALA A 93 4.78 31.30 -16.80
N LYS A 94 5.22 32.51 -17.14
CA LYS A 94 6.30 32.70 -18.13
C LYS A 94 7.66 32.35 -17.56
N ASN A 95 7.83 32.62 -16.26
CA ASN A 95 9.06 32.37 -15.53
C ASN A 95 8.78 31.49 -14.31
N VAL A 96 9.77 30.69 -13.93
CA VAL A 96 9.82 29.95 -12.69
C VAL A 96 10.76 30.66 -11.75
N ILE A 97 10.23 31.02 -10.58
CA ILE A 97 11.00 31.52 -9.47
C ILE A 97 10.89 30.49 -8.35
N GLY A 98 12.04 30.09 -7.81
CA GLY A 98 12.07 29.12 -6.71
C GLY A 98 13.48 28.78 -6.25
N VAL A 99 13.55 27.90 -5.26
CA VAL A 99 14.80 27.40 -4.70
C VAL A 99 14.95 25.92 -5.01
N LEU A 100 16.09 25.55 -5.58
CA LEU A 100 16.49 24.16 -5.78
C LEU A 100 17.50 23.78 -4.69
N GLU A 101 17.11 22.89 -3.79
CA GLU A 101 18.01 22.24 -2.84
C GLU A 101 18.61 21.01 -3.50
N VAL A 102 19.94 20.96 -3.58
CA VAL A 102 20.70 19.81 -4.09
C VAL A 102 21.54 19.25 -2.96
N GLN A 103 21.36 17.95 -2.68
CA GLN A 103 22.10 17.24 -1.65
C GLN A 103 23.18 16.36 -2.28
N PHE A 104 24.43 16.74 -2.00
CA PHE A 104 25.62 15.93 -2.27
C PHE A 104 25.92 15.03 -1.06
N ALA A 105 26.80 14.04 -1.25
CA ALA A 105 27.14 13.05 -0.21
C ALA A 105 27.51 13.67 1.16
N ASN A 106 28.16 14.84 1.19
CA ASN A 106 28.61 15.50 2.41
C ASN A 106 28.13 16.96 2.58
N THR A 107 27.47 17.54 1.58
CA THR A 107 27.10 18.97 1.59
C THR A 107 25.72 19.19 0.99
N LYS A 108 25.02 20.19 1.53
CA LYS A 108 23.77 20.70 0.96
C LYS A 108 24.04 22.05 0.33
N GLN A 109 23.54 22.25 -0.88
CA GLN A 109 23.61 23.54 -1.56
C GLN A 109 22.24 23.93 -2.05
N THR A 110 21.85 25.17 -1.76
CA THR A 110 20.61 25.77 -2.22
C THR A 110 20.93 26.74 -3.35
N TYR A 111 20.11 26.67 -4.39
CA TYR A 111 20.27 27.51 -5.55
C TYR A 111 18.99 28.25 -5.86
N GLN A 112 19.12 29.54 -6.17
CA GLN A 112 17.99 30.32 -6.65
C GLN A 112 17.84 30.11 -8.16
N ILE A 113 16.62 29.77 -8.58
CA ILE A 113 16.23 29.63 -9.98
C ILE A 113 15.32 30.80 -10.34
N ASP A 114 15.70 31.54 -11.37
CA ASP A 114 14.85 32.49 -12.08
C ASP A 114 15.05 32.29 -13.59
N GLN A 115 14.16 31.51 -14.22
CA GLN A 115 14.30 31.19 -15.64
C GLN A 115 12.95 31.04 -16.35
N SER A 116 12.94 31.32 -17.65
CA SER A 116 11.77 31.18 -18.51
C SER A 116 11.39 29.70 -18.74
N ILE A 117 10.09 29.40 -18.75
CA ILE A 117 9.55 28.06 -19.00
C ILE A 117 9.41 27.81 -20.49
N SER A 118 9.96 26.70 -20.98
CA SER A 118 9.63 26.16 -22.30
C SER A 118 8.45 25.19 -22.20
N TYR A 119 7.35 25.50 -22.89
CA TYR A 119 6.18 24.63 -22.90
C TYR A 119 6.34 23.56 -23.98
N VAL A 120 6.27 22.29 -23.60
CA VAL A 120 6.46 21.13 -24.48
C VAL A 120 5.26 20.19 -24.39
N ASP A 121 4.84 19.60 -25.50
CA ASP A 121 3.69 18.69 -25.54
C ASP A 121 3.88 17.47 -24.62
N LYS A 122 5.10 16.93 -24.57
CA LYS A 122 5.46 15.79 -23.73
C LYS A 122 6.85 15.97 -23.15
N ILE A 123 7.00 15.74 -21.86
CA ILE A 123 8.29 15.67 -21.18
C ILE A 123 8.77 14.22 -21.24
N ASP A 124 9.99 14.01 -21.73
CA ASP A 124 10.64 12.71 -21.71
C ASP A 124 11.10 12.40 -20.28
N ILE A 125 10.46 11.40 -19.68
CA ILE A 125 10.75 10.90 -18.35
C ILE A 125 11.66 9.68 -18.54
N PRO A 126 12.93 9.73 -18.10
CA PRO A 126 13.80 8.57 -18.20
C PRO A 126 13.22 7.42 -17.37
N GLU A 127 13.17 6.22 -17.95
CA GLU A 127 12.63 5.04 -17.27
C GLU A 127 13.58 4.68 -16.11
N THR A 128 13.22 5.06 -14.89
CA THR A 128 13.76 4.40 -13.69
C THR A 128 13.40 2.93 -13.82
N SER A 129 14.34 2.04 -13.44
CA SER A 129 14.14 0.60 -13.39
C SER A 129 13.00 0.26 -12.43
N ASN A 130 11.77 0.42 -12.92
CA ASN A 130 10.55 0.01 -12.28
C ASN A 130 10.63 -1.51 -12.15
N LEU A 131 10.20 -2.03 -11.00
CA LEU A 131 9.82 -3.44 -10.90
C LEU A 131 9.02 -3.78 -12.15
N SER A 132 9.58 -4.63 -13.01
CA SER A 132 8.96 -4.97 -14.29
C SER A 132 7.53 -5.37 -13.98
N PHE A 133 6.56 -4.80 -14.70
CA PHE A 133 5.13 -5.06 -14.52
C PHE A 133 4.84 -6.57 -14.42
N MET A 134 5.58 -7.37 -15.20
CA MET A 134 5.57 -8.82 -15.18
C MET A 134 5.96 -9.40 -13.80
N VAL A 135 7.05 -8.90 -13.20
CA VAL A 135 7.52 -9.31 -11.86
C VAL A 135 6.49 -8.94 -10.80
N ALA A 136 5.85 -7.76 -10.89
CA ALA A 136 4.80 -7.35 -9.97
C ALA A 136 3.58 -8.28 -10.02
N ILE A 137 3.14 -8.70 -11.21
CA ILE A 137 2.05 -9.68 -11.38
C ILE A 137 2.41 -11.02 -10.77
N ILE A 138 3.63 -11.51 -11.03
CA ILE A 138 4.11 -12.80 -10.49
C ILE A 138 4.16 -12.74 -8.96
N LEU A 139 4.72 -11.67 -8.39
CA LEU A 139 4.76 -11.47 -6.94
C LEU A 139 3.35 -11.36 -6.33
N ALA A 140 2.42 -10.69 -7.00
CA ALA A 140 1.03 -10.60 -6.55
C ALA A 140 0.33 -11.97 -6.54
N PHE A 141 0.58 -12.80 -7.56
CA PHE A 141 0.07 -14.17 -7.63
C PHE A 141 0.59 -15.02 -6.46
N PHE A 142 1.90 -15.01 -6.24
CA PHE A 142 2.51 -15.71 -5.11
C PHE A 142 2.07 -15.16 -3.76
N GLY A 143 1.87 -13.85 -3.65
CA GLY A 143 1.28 -13.20 -2.47
C GLY A 143 -0.12 -13.73 -2.18
N GLY A 144 -0.97 -13.85 -3.20
CA GLY A 144 -2.31 -14.45 -3.07
C GLY A 144 -2.27 -15.91 -2.62
N ILE A 145 -1.32 -16.71 -3.10
CA ILE A 145 -1.12 -18.08 -2.63
C ILE A 145 -0.72 -18.09 -1.15
N ILE A 146 0.20 -17.22 -0.74
CA ILE A 146 0.64 -17.07 0.64
C ILE A 146 -0.51 -16.66 1.58
N LEU A 147 -1.45 -15.84 1.10
CA LEU A 147 -2.63 -15.44 1.88
C LEU A 147 -3.52 -16.63 2.28
N ASN A 148 -3.45 -17.77 1.61
CA ASN A 148 -4.18 -18.98 2.01
C ASN A 148 -3.59 -19.63 3.27
N ILE A 149 -2.30 -19.40 3.57
CA ILE A 149 -1.64 -19.88 4.79
C ILE A 149 -1.99 -18.98 5.98
N MET A 150 -2.61 -17.83 5.72
CA MET A 150 -2.96 -16.85 6.73
C MET A 150 -4.06 -17.40 7.66
N PRO A 151 -3.90 -17.28 8.98
CA PRO A 151 -4.74 -18.01 9.95
C PRO A 151 -6.21 -17.60 9.95
N CYS A 152 -6.56 -16.43 9.39
CA CYS A 152 -7.95 -15.95 9.30
C CYS A 152 -8.73 -16.55 8.11
N VAL A 153 -8.03 -17.08 7.11
CA VAL A 153 -8.64 -17.63 5.88
C VAL A 153 -8.81 -19.15 5.97
N PHE A 154 -7.93 -19.79 6.76
CA PHE A 154 -7.91 -21.22 7.00
C PHE A 154 -9.29 -21.83 7.41
N PRO A 155 -10.08 -21.20 8.30
CA PRO A 155 -11.39 -21.75 8.68
C PRO A 155 -12.38 -21.82 7.50
N VAL A 156 -12.36 -20.83 6.61
CA VAL A 156 -13.28 -20.76 5.46
C VAL A 156 -12.90 -21.79 4.40
N ILE A 157 -11.60 -21.97 4.16
CA ILE A 157 -11.08 -23.01 3.26
C ILE A 157 -11.48 -24.40 3.77
N ALA A 158 -11.28 -24.67 5.07
CA ALA A 158 -11.64 -25.96 5.67
C ALA A 158 -13.14 -26.29 5.50
N LEU A 159 -14.02 -25.30 5.64
CA LEU A 159 -15.47 -25.47 5.41
C LEU A 159 -15.81 -25.78 3.95
N LYS A 160 -15.16 -25.13 2.98
CA LYS A 160 -15.33 -25.44 1.56
C LYS A 160 -14.84 -26.85 1.23
N VAL A 161 -13.67 -27.23 1.74
CA VAL A 161 -13.12 -28.59 1.55
C VAL A 161 -14.08 -29.63 2.11
N MET A 162 -14.66 -29.40 3.30
CA MET A 162 -15.67 -30.31 3.86
C MET A 162 -16.96 -30.37 3.04
N SER A 163 -17.39 -29.25 2.45
CA SER A 163 -18.53 -29.24 1.52
C SER A 163 -18.24 -30.13 0.30
N PHE A 164 -17.04 -30.06 -0.28
CA PHE A 164 -16.63 -30.93 -1.39
C PHE A 164 -16.48 -32.40 -1.01
N VAL A 165 -16.02 -32.71 0.20
CA VAL A 165 -15.90 -34.11 0.67
C VAL A 165 -17.26 -34.74 0.94
N LYS A 166 -18.22 -33.98 1.50
CA LYS A 166 -19.58 -34.48 1.79
C LYS A 166 -20.47 -34.59 0.56
N SER A 167 -20.21 -33.80 -0.47
CA SER A 167 -21.01 -33.79 -1.68
C SER A 167 -20.17 -34.30 -2.84
N HIS A 168 -20.44 -35.54 -3.28
CA HIS A 168 -19.95 -36.13 -4.54
C HIS A 168 -20.48 -35.32 -5.75
N LEU A 169 -20.10 -34.05 -5.84
CA LEU A 169 -20.57 -33.13 -6.86
C LEU A 169 -19.95 -33.54 -8.19
N LYS A 170 -20.77 -34.08 -9.09
CA LYS A 170 -20.44 -34.31 -10.52
C LYS A 170 -19.85 -33.08 -11.24
N ASN A 171 -19.88 -31.89 -10.62
CA ASN A 171 -19.44 -30.61 -11.18
C ASN A 171 -18.51 -29.80 -10.25
N ALA A 172 -17.64 -30.43 -9.47
CA ALA A 172 -16.74 -29.75 -8.52
C ALA A 172 -15.96 -28.57 -9.14
N TRP A 173 -15.46 -28.72 -10.38
CA TRP A 173 -14.75 -27.67 -11.12
C TRP A 173 -15.57 -26.38 -11.31
N ARG A 174 -16.89 -26.49 -11.56
CA ARG A 174 -17.79 -25.33 -11.71
C ARG A 174 -17.96 -24.59 -10.38
N HIS A 175 -18.01 -25.31 -9.27
CA HIS A 175 -18.08 -24.70 -7.94
C HIS A 175 -16.77 -24.00 -7.54
N GLY A 176 -15.62 -24.51 -8.01
CA GLY A 176 -14.33 -23.84 -7.90
C GLY A 176 -14.27 -22.54 -8.70
N LEU A 177 -14.74 -22.56 -9.96
CA LEU A 177 -14.82 -21.36 -10.80
C LEU A 177 -15.74 -20.29 -10.22
N VAL A 178 -16.94 -20.66 -9.76
CA VAL A 178 -17.91 -19.70 -9.18
C VAL A 178 -17.39 -19.12 -7.87
N PHE A 179 -16.61 -19.89 -7.10
CA PHE A 179 -15.91 -19.37 -5.93
C PHE A 179 -14.82 -18.37 -6.32
N GLY A 180 -13.98 -18.70 -7.31
CA GLY A 180 -12.95 -17.79 -7.83
C GLY A 180 -13.53 -16.48 -8.36
N LEU A 181 -14.63 -16.57 -9.12
CA LEU A 181 -15.37 -15.39 -9.59
C LEU A 181 -15.88 -14.52 -8.44
N GLY A 182 -16.35 -15.13 -7.35
CA GLY A 182 -16.74 -14.38 -6.14
C GLY A 182 -15.57 -13.61 -5.53
N VAL A 183 -14.38 -14.22 -5.48
CA VAL A 183 -13.15 -13.58 -4.97
C VAL A 183 -12.70 -12.43 -5.88
N GLU A 184 -12.67 -12.65 -7.19
CA GLU A 184 -12.27 -11.62 -8.18
C GLU A 184 -13.22 -10.42 -8.18
N LEU A 185 -14.54 -10.67 -8.18
CA LEU A 185 -15.55 -9.62 -8.12
C LEU A 185 -15.41 -8.78 -6.85
N SER A 186 -15.22 -9.42 -5.69
CA SER A 186 -15.00 -8.71 -4.43
C SER A 186 -13.71 -7.89 -4.42
N MET A 187 -12.61 -8.42 -4.98
CA MET A 187 -11.35 -7.68 -5.07
C MET A 187 -11.43 -6.47 -6.01
N LEU A 188 -12.07 -6.62 -7.17
CA LEU A 188 -12.30 -5.52 -8.09
C LEU A 188 -13.25 -4.47 -7.50
N ALA A 189 -14.28 -4.89 -6.76
CA ALA A 189 -15.16 -3.98 -6.05
C ALA A 189 -14.41 -3.17 -4.99
N LEU A 190 -13.54 -3.81 -4.19
CA LEU A 190 -12.69 -3.13 -3.21
C LEU A 190 -11.73 -2.14 -3.87
N LEU A 191 -11.07 -2.55 -4.97
CA LEU A 191 -10.17 -1.67 -5.73
C LEU A 191 -10.91 -0.44 -6.26
N SER A 192 -12.06 -0.65 -6.90
CA SER A 192 -12.87 0.42 -7.51
C SER A 192 -13.35 1.39 -6.44
N LEU A 193 -13.84 0.88 -5.31
CA LEU A 193 -14.28 1.68 -4.18
C LEU A 193 -13.15 2.56 -3.63
N THR A 194 -11.94 1.99 -3.50
CA THR A 194 -10.76 2.72 -3.02
C THR A 194 -10.34 3.83 -3.99
N PHE A 195 -10.39 3.57 -5.30
CA PHE A 195 -10.11 4.57 -6.33
C PHE A 195 -11.13 5.72 -6.34
N ILE A 196 -12.42 5.41 -6.15
CA ILE A 196 -13.48 6.42 -6.05
C ILE A 196 -13.20 7.35 -4.86
N PHE A 197 -12.92 6.79 -3.67
CA PHE A 197 -12.60 7.59 -2.49
C PHE A 197 -11.31 8.42 -2.66
N ARG A 198 -10.32 7.88 -3.35
CA ARG A 198 -9.09 8.61 -3.67
C ARG A 198 -9.34 9.82 -4.57
N ASN A 199 -10.22 9.68 -5.58
CA ASN A 199 -10.59 10.78 -6.47
C ASN A 199 -11.39 11.88 -5.76
N LEU A 200 -12.05 11.56 -4.65
CA LEU A 200 -12.74 12.53 -3.79
C LEU A 200 -11.79 13.33 -2.88
N GLY A 201 -10.47 13.19 -3.03
CA GLY A 201 -9.46 13.98 -2.33
C GLY A 201 -9.10 13.47 -0.93
N GLN A 202 -9.67 12.33 -0.52
CA GLN A 202 -9.19 11.60 0.66
C GLN A 202 -7.97 10.78 0.23
N ALA A 203 -6.81 11.00 0.85
CA ALA A 203 -5.61 10.19 0.61
C ALA A 203 -5.78 8.80 1.24
N VAL A 204 -6.76 8.02 0.77
CA VAL A 204 -7.10 6.68 1.27
C VAL A 204 -6.01 5.71 0.82
N GLY A 205 -4.95 5.63 1.62
CA GLY A 205 -3.97 4.57 1.54
C GLY A 205 -4.56 3.27 2.09
N TRP A 206 -4.12 2.14 1.52
CA TRP A 206 -4.46 0.84 2.07
C TRP A 206 -3.86 0.74 3.48
N GLY A 207 -4.72 0.70 4.51
CA GLY A 207 -4.30 0.79 5.92
C GLY A 207 -4.62 2.12 6.63
N TRP A 208 -5.32 3.08 6.00
CA TRP A 208 -5.90 4.25 6.71
C TRP A 208 -6.65 3.83 7.98
N GLN A 209 -7.31 2.67 7.92
CA GLN A 209 -7.98 2.05 9.06
C GLN A 209 -7.09 1.93 10.31
N LEU A 210 -5.78 1.72 10.17
CA LEU A 210 -4.84 1.61 11.28
C LEU A 210 -4.44 2.96 11.91
N GLN A 211 -4.76 4.09 11.27
CA GLN A 211 -4.56 5.42 11.88
C GLN A 211 -5.63 5.77 12.91
N SER A 212 -6.78 5.10 12.88
CA SER A 212 -7.81 5.26 13.90
C SER A 212 -7.54 4.32 15.07
N SER A 213 -7.37 4.91 16.26
CA SER A 213 -7.19 4.15 17.50
C SER A 213 -8.34 3.16 17.74
N VAL A 214 -9.59 3.58 17.48
CA VAL A 214 -10.79 2.74 17.64
C VAL A 214 -10.74 1.50 16.76
N VAL A 215 -10.39 1.67 15.48
CA VAL A 215 -10.34 0.56 14.52
C VAL A 215 -9.22 -0.41 14.86
N SER A 216 -8.04 0.11 15.27
CA SER A 216 -6.92 -0.72 15.71
C SER A 216 -7.24 -1.50 17.00
N THR A 217 -7.99 -0.92 17.95
CA THR A 217 -8.47 -1.63 19.15
C THR A 217 -9.44 -2.74 18.79
N LEU A 218 -10.42 -2.46 17.93
CA LEU A 218 -11.39 -3.46 17.48
C LEU A 218 -10.72 -4.62 16.73
N LEU A 219 -9.72 -4.30 15.91
CA LEU A 219 -8.92 -5.29 15.20
C LEU A 219 -8.07 -6.15 16.15
N SER A 220 -7.40 -5.54 17.13
CA SER A 220 -6.65 -6.26 18.17
C SER A 220 -7.56 -7.22 18.95
N LEU A 221 -8.76 -6.77 19.35
CA LEU A 221 -9.75 -7.58 20.05
C LEU A 221 -10.26 -8.76 19.20
N LEU A 222 -10.46 -8.53 17.89
CA LEU A 222 -10.85 -9.56 16.94
C LEU A 222 -9.75 -10.61 16.78
N PHE A 223 -8.49 -10.21 16.61
CA PHE A 223 -7.35 -11.13 16.52
C PHE A 223 -7.17 -11.93 17.81
N PHE A 224 -7.28 -11.27 18.96
CA PHE A 224 -7.22 -11.92 20.27
C PHE A 224 -8.34 -12.96 20.43
N SER A 225 -9.57 -12.60 20.04
CA SER A 225 -10.73 -13.49 20.12
C SER A 225 -10.56 -14.74 19.23
N ILE A 226 -10.11 -14.57 17.98
CA ILE A 226 -9.87 -15.69 17.06
C ILE A 226 -8.74 -16.57 17.58
N ALA A 227 -7.64 -15.98 18.06
CA ALA A 227 -6.54 -16.74 18.61
C ALA A 227 -6.94 -17.52 19.86
N PHE A 228 -7.75 -16.92 20.75
CA PHE A 228 -8.30 -17.58 21.93
C PHE A 228 -9.18 -18.78 21.58
N ILE A 229 -10.06 -18.64 20.57
CA ILE A 229 -10.90 -19.74 20.05
C ILE A 229 -10.03 -20.88 19.50
N LEU A 230 -8.99 -20.56 18.73
CA LEU A 230 -8.06 -21.55 18.16
C LEU A 230 -7.24 -22.27 19.24
N PHE A 231 -6.85 -21.57 20.31
CA PHE A 231 -6.02 -22.11 21.38
C PHE A 231 -6.80 -23.04 22.32
N PHE A 232 -7.96 -22.59 22.80
CA PHE A 232 -8.76 -23.29 23.81
C PHE A 232 -9.70 -24.37 23.26
N LYS A 233 -9.67 -24.63 21.94
CA LYS A 233 -10.63 -25.55 21.27
C LYS A 233 -12.08 -25.26 21.65
N VAL A 234 -12.44 -23.99 21.89
CA VAL A 234 -13.81 -23.70 22.32
C VAL A 234 -14.72 -24.02 21.14
N GLU A 235 -15.64 -24.98 21.32
CA GLU A 235 -16.64 -25.41 20.32
C GLU A 235 -17.60 -24.29 19.87
N ILE A 236 -17.36 -23.04 20.28
CA ILE A 236 -18.00 -21.81 19.75
C ILE A 236 -17.78 -21.68 18.24
N GLY A 237 -16.74 -22.31 17.66
CA GLY A 237 -16.57 -22.43 16.21
C GLY A 237 -17.76 -23.07 15.50
N THR A 238 -18.56 -23.89 16.18
CA THR A 238 -19.78 -24.49 15.60
C THR A 238 -20.91 -23.47 15.38
N SER A 239 -20.93 -22.36 16.14
CA SER A 239 -21.93 -21.29 16.02
C SER A 239 -21.64 -20.35 14.85
N PHE A 240 -20.37 -19.97 14.61
CA PHE A 240 -19.97 -19.24 13.40
C PHE A 240 -20.02 -20.11 12.14
N THR A 241 -19.64 -21.39 12.28
CA THR A 241 -19.86 -22.39 11.24
C THR A 241 -21.36 -22.54 10.93
N ARG A 242 -22.25 -22.46 11.93
CA ARG A 242 -23.71 -22.44 11.75
C ARG A 242 -24.21 -21.23 10.98
N LEU A 243 -23.59 -20.05 11.13
CA LEU A 243 -23.92 -18.86 10.34
C LEU A 243 -23.50 -19.05 8.86
N GLY A 244 -22.36 -19.70 8.60
CA GLY A 244 -22.01 -20.23 7.27
C GLY A 244 -22.93 -21.37 6.80
N ASN A 245 -23.52 -22.11 7.74
CA ASN A 245 -24.45 -23.21 7.47
C ASN A 245 -25.91 -22.76 7.25
N LEU A 246 -26.26 -21.49 7.56
CA LEU A 246 -27.57 -20.91 7.22
C LEU A 246 -27.77 -20.78 5.70
N GLY A 247 -26.69 -20.75 4.91
CA GLY A 247 -26.73 -20.91 3.46
C GLY A 247 -26.72 -22.38 2.98
N SER A 248 -26.30 -23.34 3.82
CA SER A 248 -25.93 -24.71 3.44
C SER A 248 -27.10 -25.65 3.13
N LYS A 249 -28.36 -25.23 3.33
CA LYS A 249 -29.52 -26.06 2.92
C LYS A 249 -29.79 -26.07 1.41
N SER A 250 -29.09 -25.24 0.62
CA SER A 250 -29.17 -25.23 -0.84
C SER A 250 -27.80 -25.54 -1.45
N THR A 251 -27.65 -26.66 -2.16
CA THR A 251 -26.43 -27.04 -2.88
C THR A 251 -26.28 -26.26 -4.19
N GLY A 252 -26.35 -24.92 -4.13
CA GLY A 252 -26.37 -24.04 -5.30
C GLY A 252 -25.03 -23.33 -5.58
N TYR A 253 -24.81 -22.95 -6.84
CA TYR A 253 -23.67 -22.12 -7.27
C TYR A 253 -23.58 -20.78 -6.52
N LEU A 254 -24.72 -20.19 -6.16
CA LEU A 254 -24.81 -18.96 -5.36
C LEU A 254 -24.03 -19.02 -4.03
N ASN A 255 -24.07 -20.16 -3.33
CA ASN A 255 -23.33 -20.32 -2.08
C ASN A 255 -21.82 -20.35 -2.30
N SER A 256 -21.37 -20.86 -3.44
CA SER A 256 -19.95 -20.85 -3.78
C SER A 256 -19.45 -19.43 -4.02
N LEU A 257 -20.28 -18.59 -4.64
CA LEU A 257 -20.00 -17.17 -4.87
C LEU A 257 -20.00 -16.37 -3.57
N LEU A 258 -21.04 -16.55 -2.74
CA LEU A 258 -21.16 -15.88 -1.43
C LEU A 258 -20.00 -16.23 -0.50
N LEU A 259 -19.56 -17.49 -0.50
CA LEU A 259 -18.40 -17.90 0.30
C LEU A 259 -17.10 -17.26 -0.20
N GLY A 260 -16.94 -17.08 -1.52
CA GLY A 260 -15.81 -16.33 -2.10
C GLY A 260 -15.80 -14.87 -1.62
N CYS A 261 -16.95 -14.20 -1.65
CA CYS A 261 -17.10 -12.84 -1.13
C CYS A 261 -16.80 -12.75 0.38
N LEU A 262 -17.34 -13.70 1.16
CA LEU A 262 -17.09 -13.78 2.60
C LEU A 262 -15.60 -13.97 2.91
N THR A 263 -14.90 -14.76 2.08
CA THR A 263 -13.45 -14.97 2.21
C THR A 263 -12.70 -13.65 2.09
N VAL A 264 -13.02 -12.83 1.10
CA VAL A 264 -12.39 -11.51 0.91
C VAL A 264 -12.71 -10.58 2.07
N ILE A 265 -13.96 -10.53 2.54
CA ILE A 265 -14.37 -9.67 3.67
C ILE A 265 -13.63 -10.05 4.95
N VAL A 266 -13.49 -11.34 5.24
CA VAL A 266 -12.78 -11.83 6.44
C VAL A 266 -11.26 -11.71 6.29
N ALA A 267 -10.72 -11.84 5.08
CA ALA A 267 -9.29 -11.69 4.81
C ALA A 267 -8.84 -10.21 4.89
N THR A 268 -9.66 -9.28 4.43
CA THR A 268 -9.35 -7.84 4.40
C THR A 268 -8.74 -7.32 5.72
N PRO A 269 -9.35 -7.54 6.91
CA PRO A 269 -8.80 -7.04 8.17
C PRO A 269 -7.42 -7.64 8.52
N CYS A 270 -7.14 -8.89 8.11
CA CYS A 270 -5.86 -9.51 8.43
C CYS A 270 -4.75 -9.23 7.42
N THR A 271 -5.09 -8.92 6.18
CA THR A 271 -4.11 -8.55 5.15
C THR A 271 -3.49 -7.17 5.41
N GLY A 272 -4.18 -6.28 6.14
CA GLY A 272 -3.76 -4.91 6.50
C GLY A 272 -2.29 -4.79 6.92
N PRO A 273 -1.87 -5.44 8.02
CA PRO A 273 -0.51 -5.32 8.55
C PRO A 273 0.58 -5.95 7.66
N PHE A 274 0.26 -7.02 6.93
CA PHE A 274 1.26 -7.83 6.24
C PHE A 274 1.48 -7.41 4.78
N MET A 275 0.43 -6.99 4.08
CA MET A 275 0.50 -6.62 2.67
C MET A 275 0.27 -5.12 2.42
N GLY A 276 0.20 -4.30 3.47
CA GLY A 276 -0.10 -2.87 3.35
C GLY A 276 0.88 -2.09 2.48
N ALA A 277 2.18 -2.38 2.57
CA ALA A 277 3.19 -1.75 1.72
C ALA A 277 3.04 -2.18 0.23
N ALA A 278 2.82 -3.48 -0.02
CA ALA A 278 2.70 -4.02 -1.37
C ALA A 278 1.42 -3.52 -2.08
N ILE A 279 0.29 -3.55 -1.39
CA ILE A 279 -0.99 -3.07 -1.92
C ILE A 279 -0.99 -1.54 -1.99
N GLY A 280 -0.36 -0.84 -1.03
CA GLY A 280 -0.16 0.60 -1.06
C GLY A 280 0.62 1.07 -2.28
N TRP A 281 1.70 0.36 -2.64
CA TRP A 281 2.41 0.59 -3.90
C TRP A 281 1.54 0.22 -5.11
N GLY A 282 0.80 -0.89 -5.07
CA GLY A 282 -0.14 -1.26 -6.14
C GLY A 282 -1.22 -0.19 -6.41
N LEU A 283 -1.66 0.53 -5.38
CA LEU A 283 -2.60 1.65 -5.49
C LEU A 283 -1.96 2.96 -5.95
N SER A 284 -0.64 3.13 -5.86
CA SER A 284 0.02 4.35 -6.37
C SER A 284 0.06 4.39 -7.90
N GLN A 285 -0.04 3.22 -8.54
CA GLN A 285 -0.04 3.02 -9.99
C GLN A 285 -1.38 3.40 -10.66
N PRO A 286 -1.41 3.63 -11.99
CA PRO A 286 -2.65 3.90 -12.71
C PRO A 286 -3.63 2.72 -12.61
N PHE A 287 -4.94 3.02 -12.66
CA PHE A 287 -6.03 2.06 -12.43
C PHE A 287 -5.86 0.75 -13.21
N TYR A 288 -5.44 0.83 -14.48
CA TYR A 288 -5.19 -0.33 -15.33
C TYR A 288 -4.17 -1.29 -14.72
N VAL A 289 -3.03 -0.78 -14.23
CA VAL A 289 -1.97 -1.60 -13.62
C VAL A 289 -2.45 -2.20 -12.29
N SER A 290 -3.13 -1.40 -11.46
CA SER A 290 -3.70 -1.88 -10.20
C SER A 290 -4.74 -3.00 -10.41
N SER A 291 -5.58 -2.91 -11.44
CA SER A 291 -6.56 -3.96 -11.77
C SER A 291 -5.88 -5.29 -12.09
N PHE A 292 -4.80 -5.30 -12.88
CA PHE A 292 -4.05 -6.53 -13.16
C PHE A 292 -3.40 -7.13 -11.91
N ILE A 293 -2.86 -6.30 -11.01
CA ILE A 293 -2.28 -6.76 -9.74
C ILE A 293 -3.35 -7.39 -8.85
N PHE A 294 -4.51 -6.75 -8.69
CA PHE A 294 -5.61 -7.26 -7.87
C PHE A 294 -6.23 -8.54 -8.46
N LEU A 295 -6.34 -8.63 -9.79
CA LEU A 295 -6.75 -9.85 -10.48
C LEU A 295 -5.77 -10.99 -10.23
N SER A 296 -4.46 -10.73 -10.38
CA SER A 296 -3.42 -11.72 -10.11
C SER A 296 -3.44 -12.21 -8.65
N LEU A 297 -3.64 -11.28 -7.70
CA LEU A 297 -3.76 -11.60 -6.28
C LEU A 297 -5.01 -12.42 -5.98
N GLY A 298 -6.16 -12.05 -6.56
CA GLY A 298 -7.42 -12.80 -6.46
C GLY A 298 -7.30 -14.21 -7.03
N LEU A 299 -6.62 -14.36 -8.18
CA LEU A 299 -6.29 -15.65 -8.77
C LEU A 299 -5.42 -16.50 -7.85
N GLY A 300 -4.40 -15.90 -7.22
CA GLY A 300 -3.56 -16.59 -6.23
C GLY A 300 -4.35 -17.08 -5.02
N VAL A 301 -5.33 -16.30 -4.54
CA VAL A 301 -6.23 -16.70 -3.45
C VAL A 301 -7.15 -17.85 -3.89
N ALA A 302 -7.71 -17.79 -5.10
CA ALA A 302 -8.59 -18.83 -5.63
C ALA A 302 -7.86 -20.12 -6.02
N PHE A 303 -6.55 -20.04 -6.32
CA PHE A 303 -5.75 -21.11 -6.89
C PHE A 303 -5.84 -22.44 -6.12
N PRO A 304 -5.70 -22.50 -4.77
CA PRO A 304 -5.76 -23.78 -4.05
C PRO A 304 -7.12 -24.45 -4.15
N THR A 305 -8.21 -23.67 -4.14
CA THR A 305 -9.58 -24.19 -4.24
C THR A 305 -9.93 -24.66 -5.64
N MET A 306 -9.44 -23.96 -6.67
CA MET A 306 -9.52 -24.39 -8.06
C MET A 306 -8.74 -25.69 -8.28
N PHE A 307 -7.49 -25.73 -7.79
CA PHE A 307 -6.61 -26.89 -7.91
C PHE A 307 -7.22 -28.13 -7.24
N LEU A 308 -7.78 -27.98 -6.03
CA LEU A 308 -8.52 -29.05 -5.36
C LEU A 308 -9.78 -29.50 -6.10
N SER A 309 -10.44 -28.59 -6.82
CA SER A 309 -11.66 -28.91 -7.59
C SER A 309 -11.36 -29.63 -8.90
N LEU A 310 -10.16 -29.47 -9.47
CA LEU A 310 -9.69 -30.12 -10.70
C LEU A 310 -9.21 -31.55 -10.48
N ILE A 311 -8.65 -31.84 -9.30
CA ILE A 311 -8.06 -33.16 -8.98
C ILE A 311 -8.84 -33.79 -7.82
N PRO A 312 -9.99 -34.44 -8.09
CA PRO A 312 -10.78 -35.09 -7.05
C PRO A 312 -10.03 -36.25 -6.36
N SER A 313 -9.02 -36.83 -7.02
CA SER A 313 -8.17 -37.87 -6.41
C SER A 313 -7.27 -37.35 -5.28
N SER A 314 -6.91 -36.06 -5.26
CA SER A 314 -6.14 -35.45 -4.18
C SER A 314 -6.97 -35.22 -2.90
N LEU A 315 -8.31 -35.22 -3.01
CA LEU A 315 -9.20 -35.18 -1.84
C LEU A 315 -9.12 -36.45 -0.99
N ASN A 316 -8.71 -37.59 -1.58
CA ASN A 316 -8.47 -38.84 -0.83
C ASN A 316 -7.12 -38.86 -0.09
N LEU A 317 -6.18 -37.98 -0.49
CA LEU A 317 -4.87 -37.85 0.17
C LEU A 317 -4.91 -36.85 1.33
N LEU A 318 -5.93 -35.98 1.37
CA LEU A 318 -6.14 -35.05 2.47
C LEU A 318 -6.60 -35.81 3.72
N PRO A 319 -5.85 -35.75 4.84
CA PRO A 319 -6.29 -36.37 6.08
C PRO A 319 -7.63 -35.75 6.49
N LYS A 320 -8.58 -36.60 6.88
CA LYS A 320 -9.88 -36.14 7.41
C LYS A 320 -9.63 -35.05 8.46
N PRO A 321 -10.35 -33.92 8.42
CA PRO A 321 -10.18 -32.87 9.42
C PRO A 321 -10.41 -33.47 10.81
N GLY A 322 -9.38 -33.42 11.63
CA GLY A 322 -9.29 -34.12 12.91
C GLY A 322 -8.21 -33.50 13.78
N ALA A 323 -7.52 -34.30 14.58
CA ALA A 323 -6.55 -33.81 15.57
C ALA A 323 -5.40 -32.98 14.97
N TRP A 324 -4.98 -33.27 13.74
CA TRP A 324 -3.90 -32.51 13.07
C TRP A 324 -4.32 -31.07 12.73
N MET A 325 -5.54 -30.86 12.24
CA MET A 325 -6.05 -29.51 11.94
C MET A 325 -6.08 -28.63 13.20
N VAL A 326 -6.37 -29.24 14.34
CA VAL A 326 -6.39 -28.52 15.62
C VAL A 326 -4.97 -28.17 16.07
N LYS A 327 -3.98 -29.06 15.91
CA LYS A 327 -2.58 -28.74 16.20
C LYS A 327 -2.06 -27.60 15.31
N VAL A 328 -2.38 -27.63 14.01
CA VAL A 328 -2.00 -26.57 13.06
C VAL A 328 -2.66 -25.25 13.47
N GLY A 329 -3.95 -25.27 13.83
CA GLY A 329 -4.66 -24.10 14.34
C GLY A 329 -4.03 -23.52 15.62
N GLN A 330 -3.61 -24.38 16.55
CA GLN A 330 -2.92 -23.96 17.78
C GLN A 330 -1.54 -23.33 17.51
N VAL A 331 -0.76 -23.90 16.58
CA VAL A 331 0.53 -23.30 16.16
C VAL A 331 0.30 -21.94 15.50
N MET A 332 -0.74 -21.83 14.66
CA MET A 332 -1.14 -20.61 13.96
C MET A 332 -1.75 -19.53 14.87
N ALA A 333 -2.23 -19.89 16.07
CA ALA A 333 -2.74 -18.93 17.04
C ALA A 333 -1.61 -18.07 17.66
N ILE A 334 -0.38 -18.58 17.72
CA ILE A 334 0.79 -17.86 18.27
C ILE A 334 1.08 -16.57 17.49
N PRO A 335 1.26 -16.58 16.14
CA PRO A 335 1.46 -15.35 15.40
C PRO A 335 0.26 -14.40 15.48
N MET A 336 -0.98 -14.92 15.60
CA MET A 336 -2.15 -14.05 15.81
C MET A 336 -2.11 -13.31 17.15
N LEU A 337 -1.74 -13.99 18.24
CA LEU A 337 -1.54 -13.35 19.55
C LEU A 337 -0.43 -12.30 19.49
N LEU A 338 0.69 -12.61 18.81
CA LEU A 338 1.76 -11.63 18.59
C LEU A 338 1.25 -10.40 17.85
N THR A 339 0.44 -10.56 16.80
CA THR A 339 -0.15 -9.42 16.08
C THR A 339 -1.15 -8.64 16.94
N ALA A 340 -1.93 -9.30 17.79
CA ALA A 340 -2.86 -8.64 18.70
C ALA A 340 -2.12 -7.79 19.74
N ILE A 341 -1.05 -8.34 20.33
CA ILE A 341 -0.16 -7.64 21.27
C ILE A 341 0.53 -6.46 20.57
N TRP A 342 1.02 -6.65 19.35
CA TRP A 342 1.62 -5.58 18.57
C TRP A 342 0.62 -4.46 18.26
N LEU A 343 -0.60 -4.78 17.84
CA LEU A 343 -1.66 -3.80 17.62
C LEU A 343 -2.02 -3.06 18.92
N ALA A 344 -2.08 -3.76 20.05
CA ALA A 344 -2.32 -3.13 21.35
C ALA A 344 -1.20 -2.14 21.72
N TRP A 345 0.06 -2.49 21.43
CA TRP A 345 1.20 -1.58 21.59
C TRP A 345 1.11 -0.36 20.65
N VAL A 346 0.64 -0.53 19.41
CA VAL A 346 0.38 0.57 18.47
C VAL A 346 -0.72 1.50 19.01
N VAL A 347 -1.83 0.95 19.54
CA VAL A 347 -2.88 1.75 20.17
C VAL A 347 -2.35 2.56 21.34
N GLN A 348 -1.50 1.94 22.18
CA GLN A 348 -0.84 2.61 23.28
C GLN A 348 0.03 3.80 22.80
N ARG A 349 0.73 3.66 21.66
CA ARG A 349 1.50 4.75 21.05
C ARG A 349 0.63 5.86 20.48
N GLN A 350 -0.55 5.54 19.95
CA GLN A 350 -1.46 6.51 19.33
C GLN A 350 -2.28 7.32 20.34
N SER A 351 -2.66 6.71 21.46
CA SER A 351 -3.68 7.27 22.38
C SER A 351 -3.30 7.23 23.87
N GLY A 352 -2.06 6.83 24.18
CA GLY A 352 -1.61 6.62 25.56
C GLY A 352 -2.32 5.44 26.24
N PHE A 353 -2.15 5.27 27.55
CA PHE A 353 -2.82 4.20 28.32
C PHE A 353 -4.36 4.31 28.34
N ILE A 354 -4.90 5.48 27.99
CA ILE A 354 -6.34 5.77 28.04
C ILE A 354 -7.09 5.09 26.88
N GLY A 355 -6.45 4.85 25.73
CA GLY A 355 -7.09 4.18 24.58
C GLY A 355 -7.22 2.65 24.68
N LEU A 356 -6.64 2.03 25.72
CA LEU A 356 -6.86 0.61 26.04
C LEU A 356 -8.20 0.37 26.74
N GLY A 357 -8.82 1.41 27.30
CA GLY A 357 -10.17 1.37 27.85
C GLY A 357 -11.20 1.61 26.77
N ILE A 358 -12.04 0.61 26.49
CA ILE A 358 -13.24 0.79 25.68
C ILE A 358 -14.21 1.65 26.51
N TYR A 359 -14.37 2.93 26.15
CA TYR A 359 -15.43 3.79 26.68
C TYR A 359 -16.69 3.69 25.83
#